data_AF-A0A661RY33-F1
#
_entry.id   AF-A0A661RY33-F1
#
_cell.length_a   1.000
_cell.length_b   1.000
_cell.length_c   1.000
_cell.angle_alpha   90.00
_cell.angle_beta   90.00
_cell.angle_gamma   90.00
#
_symmetry.space_group_name_H-M   'P 1'
#
loop_
_entity.id
_entity.type
_entity.pdbx_description
1 polymer ?
#
loop_
_entity_poly.entity_id
_entity_poly.type
_entity_poly.pdbx_seq_one_letter_code
_entity_poly.pdbx_strand_id
1 'polypeptide(L)'
;MKILWVEDDFTSERESYWFGNLKRSQEIETINDFTKADEAIKERLNQFDMVVLDINLEGSDHTLKVQEIASRFRLSPQEFLEESGFHLFIHLLEKGFPKSRIVFLTGNVDDMTLSRLINKLKETKDSPEDQNIFEEISKFINPDQQTELEEKIASGNQKEVYDYLELLKGRNENTYEKFERAFRDARIIPPKAIRKSQDGQKKFQKWLSQYCDRNHSSPHLHDYLTLRRGIFNVIEKLKSDTTVQINKKFADWDKDTFLDGILWQIHDGSLDENEYSKVYLALCDYLTKPFEIYTRQWILTEDRFESPAIPLFFKLPPYLMRNWIAHGLISGSKTELNAQEACFTFLLVMKSMFDAEEYGYEDELKRVFDGTSAKKEVIINKLVKVQQEHYKDQEEPNVIEQINARTDKKRHRRSESWKDEDYILHFYTSYLFAGAKVKERVVDELPLGKKNYYSVSLVYELQDAPFNGMAYYQLSKCERK
;
A
#
# COMPACT_ATOMS: atom_id res chain seq x y z
N MET A 1 -0.96 6.88 4.72
CA MET A 1 -0.01 6.91 3.58
C MET A 1 1.19 7.76 3.95
N LYS A 2 2.35 7.42 3.40
CA LYS A 2 3.60 8.18 3.53
C LYS A 2 3.95 8.84 2.20
N ILE A 3 4.10 10.16 2.21
CA ILE A 3 4.29 10.99 1.01
C ILE A 3 5.69 11.60 1.07
N LEU A 4 6.50 11.38 0.04
CA LEU A 4 7.72 12.14 -0.19
C LEU A 4 7.38 13.43 -0.92
N TRP A 5 7.67 14.58 -0.33
CA TRP A 5 7.55 15.87 -0.99
C TRP A 5 8.92 16.51 -1.19
N VAL A 6 9.30 16.75 -2.44
CA VAL A 6 10.55 17.41 -2.80
C VAL A 6 10.25 18.83 -3.28
N GLU A 7 10.69 19.82 -2.50
CA GLU A 7 10.45 21.25 -2.71
C GLU A 7 11.58 22.04 -2.03
N ASP A 8 12.36 22.78 -2.82
CA ASP A 8 13.47 23.59 -2.35
C ASP A 8 13.00 24.86 -1.60
N ASP A 9 11.92 25.50 -2.06
CA ASP A 9 11.29 26.66 -1.43
C ASP A 9 10.25 26.27 -0.36
N PHE A 10 10.69 25.43 0.58
CA PHE A 10 9.83 24.91 1.65
C PHE A 10 9.56 25.91 2.77
N THR A 11 8.28 26.01 3.16
CA THR A 11 7.87 26.56 4.46
C THR A 11 6.74 25.73 5.08
N SER A 12 6.65 25.70 6.41
CA SER A 12 5.56 24.98 7.11
C SER A 12 4.17 25.52 6.76
N GLU A 13 4.07 26.80 6.37
CA GLU A 13 2.85 27.43 5.88
C GLU A 13 2.44 26.87 4.52
N ARG A 14 3.39 26.73 3.59
CA ARG A 14 3.15 26.14 2.26
C ARG A 14 2.76 24.67 2.34
N GLU A 15 3.40 23.90 3.21
CA GLU A 15 3.00 22.52 3.47
C GLU A 15 1.55 22.45 3.95
N SER A 16 1.21 23.29 4.93
CA SER A 16 -0.15 23.34 5.50
C SER A 16 -1.18 23.81 4.47
N TYR A 17 -0.79 24.71 3.58
CA TYR A 17 -1.60 25.14 2.45
C TYR A 17 -1.85 23.96 1.49
N TRP A 18 -0.80 23.32 0.97
CA TRP A 18 -0.96 22.27 -0.04
C TRP A 18 -1.66 21.02 0.49
N PHE A 19 -1.23 20.51 1.64
CA PHE A 19 -1.76 19.26 2.20
C PHE A 19 -3.02 19.46 3.05
N GLY A 20 -3.25 20.66 3.58
CA GLY A 20 -4.47 20.98 4.34
C GLY A 20 -4.72 19.97 5.47
N ASN A 21 -5.92 19.38 5.49
CA ASN A 21 -6.30 18.39 6.49
C ASN A 21 -5.53 17.07 6.37
N LEU A 22 -4.96 16.75 5.21
CA LEU A 22 -4.19 15.52 5.01
C LEU A 22 -2.92 15.52 5.84
N LYS A 23 -2.35 16.69 6.18
CA LYS A 23 -1.20 16.80 7.09
C LYS A 23 -1.47 16.18 8.47
N ARG A 24 -2.74 16.10 8.89
CA ARG A 24 -3.11 15.49 10.18
C ARG A 24 -3.29 13.98 10.12
N SER A 25 -3.48 13.42 8.93
CA SER A 25 -3.82 12.01 8.73
C SER A 25 -2.77 11.23 7.94
N GLN A 26 -1.83 11.91 7.30
CA GLN A 26 -0.78 11.34 6.46
C GLN A 26 0.59 11.75 6.96
N GLU A 27 1.58 10.88 6.75
CA GLU A 27 2.97 11.18 7.04
C GLU A 27 3.59 11.86 5.82
N ILE A 28 4.06 13.09 5.98
CA ILE A 28 4.68 13.86 4.90
C ILE A 28 6.15 14.04 5.24
N GLU A 29 7.02 13.41 4.46
CA GLU A 29 8.45 13.60 4.54
C GLU A 29 8.85 14.65 3.50
N THR A 30 9.26 15.83 3.97
CA THR A 30 9.68 16.91 3.08
C THR A 30 11.20 16.97 2.97
N ILE A 31 11.71 16.98 1.74
CA ILE A 31 13.13 17.11 1.43
C ILE A 31 13.32 18.35 0.55
N ASN A 32 14.15 19.28 1.00
CA ASN A 32 14.36 20.58 0.36
C ASN A 32 15.64 20.68 -0.45
N ASP A 33 16.27 19.56 -0.75
CA ASP A 33 17.54 19.50 -1.47
C ASP A 33 17.57 18.30 -2.42
N PHE A 34 18.02 18.55 -3.64
CA PHE A 34 18.14 17.52 -4.68
C PHE A 34 19.01 16.33 -4.24
N THR A 35 20.16 16.56 -3.60
CA THR A 35 21.10 15.48 -3.26
C THR A 35 20.49 14.52 -2.25
N LYS A 36 19.83 15.07 -1.24
CA LYS A 36 19.10 14.30 -0.22
C LYS A 36 17.89 13.58 -0.81
N ALA A 37 17.17 14.21 -1.74
CA ALA A 37 16.02 13.60 -2.41
C ALA A 37 16.46 12.39 -3.26
N ASP A 38 17.56 12.53 -4.00
CA ASP A 38 18.15 11.42 -4.75
C ASP A 38 18.58 10.27 -3.83
N GLU A 39 19.19 10.56 -2.68
CA GLU A 39 19.55 9.53 -1.69
C GLU A 39 18.32 8.82 -1.11
N ALA A 40 17.28 9.57 -0.73
CA ALA A 40 16.03 9.00 -0.25
C ALA A 40 15.39 8.06 -1.29
N ILE A 41 15.43 8.42 -2.58
CA ILE A 41 14.96 7.57 -3.68
C ILE A 41 15.87 6.35 -3.89
N LYS A 42 17.19 6.45 -3.66
CA LYS A 42 18.09 5.28 -3.79
C LYS A 42 17.86 4.25 -2.70
N GLU A 43 17.70 4.70 -1.47
CA GLU A 43 17.84 3.87 -0.28
C GLU A 43 16.50 3.54 0.38
N ARG A 44 15.52 4.44 0.29
CA ARG A 44 14.29 4.37 1.08
C ARG A 44 13.01 4.46 0.27
N LEU A 45 13.09 4.29 -1.06
CA LEU A 45 11.92 4.39 -1.94
C LEU A 45 10.72 3.54 -1.49
N ASN A 46 11.00 2.34 -0.96
CA ASN A 46 9.97 1.41 -0.50
C ASN A 46 9.16 1.91 0.69
N GLN A 47 9.61 2.96 1.39
CA GLN A 47 8.90 3.59 2.49
C GLN A 47 7.82 4.57 2.01
N PHE A 48 7.89 5.04 0.76
CA PHE A 48 6.97 6.04 0.23
C PHE A 48 5.86 5.41 -0.58
N ASP A 49 4.64 5.89 -0.36
CA ASP A 49 3.47 5.49 -1.15
C ASP A 49 3.21 6.46 -2.31
N MET A 50 3.62 7.72 -2.15
CA MET A 50 3.40 8.78 -3.12
C MET A 50 4.60 9.71 -3.16
N VAL A 51 4.84 10.30 -4.33
CA VAL A 51 5.90 11.30 -4.51
C VAL A 51 5.33 12.56 -5.14
N VAL A 52 5.63 13.70 -4.54
CA VAL A 52 5.32 15.05 -5.02
C VAL A 52 6.66 15.71 -5.32
N LEU A 53 6.86 16.14 -6.56
CA LEU A 53 8.11 16.77 -7.00
C LEU A 53 7.83 18.19 -7.47
N ASP A 54 8.65 19.16 -7.07
CA ASP A 54 8.88 20.33 -7.92
C ASP A 54 9.83 19.97 -9.06
N ILE A 55 9.67 20.64 -10.20
CA ILE A 55 10.55 20.51 -11.37
C ILE A 55 11.81 21.34 -11.17
N ASN A 56 11.64 22.58 -10.72
CA ASN A 56 12.75 23.49 -10.45
C ASN A 56 13.19 23.30 -9.00
N LEU A 57 14.44 22.91 -8.80
CA LEU A 57 15.07 22.78 -7.48
C LEU A 57 16.35 23.63 -7.39
N GLU A 58 16.37 24.78 -8.06
CA GLU A 58 17.50 25.74 -8.12
C GLU A 58 18.00 26.19 -6.74
N GLY A 59 17.14 26.14 -5.72
CA GLY A 59 17.49 26.44 -4.33
C GLY A 59 18.30 25.34 -3.63
N SER A 60 18.56 24.20 -4.29
CA SER A 60 19.37 23.10 -3.74
C SER A 60 20.87 23.43 -3.67
N ASP A 61 21.60 22.69 -2.84
CA ASP A 61 23.04 22.87 -2.69
C ASP A 61 23.80 22.38 -3.95
N HIS A 62 24.82 23.14 -4.37
CA HIS A 62 25.71 22.78 -5.51
C HIS A 62 26.77 21.74 -5.10
N THR A 63 26.33 20.59 -4.60
CA THR A 63 27.20 19.52 -4.09
C THR A 63 28.09 18.93 -5.20
N LEU A 64 29.15 18.21 -4.82
CA LEU A 64 30.00 17.48 -5.79
C LEU A 64 29.17 16.52 -6.66
N LYS A 65 28.15 15.90 -6.08
CA LYS A 65 27.25 15.00 -6.79
C LYS A 65 26.41 15.72 -7.86
N VAL A 66 25.90 16.91 -7.55
CA VAL A 66 25.22 17.77 -8.54
C VAL A 66 26.16 18.11 -9.69
N GLN A 67 27.40 18.51 -9.38
CA GLN A 67 28.41 18.84 -10.40
C GLN A 67 28.74 17.63 -11.29
N GLU A 68 28.92 16.45 -10.69
CA GLU A 68 29.16 15.20 -11.41
C GLU A 68 28.01 14.85 -12.35
N ILE A 69 26.76 14.93 -11.88
CA ILE A 69 25.59 14.61 -12.71
C ILE A 69 25.42 15.64 -13.84
N ALA A 70 25.47 16.94 -13.52
CA ALA A 70 25.35 18.02 -14.50
C ALA A 70 26.37 17.89 -15.63
N SER A 71 27.62 17.54 -15.30
CA SER A 71 28.69 17.34 -16.29
C SER A 71 28.40 16.23 -17.31
N ARG A 72 27.70 15.16 -16.90
CA ARG A 72 27.30 14.04 -17.79
C ARG A 72 26.32 14.50 -18.86
N PHE A 73 25.49 15.50 -18.55
CA PHE A 73 24.52 16.10 -19.45
C PHE A 73 25.05 17.36 -20.15
N ARG A 74 26.30 17.76 -19.89
CA ARG A 74 26.94 18.99 -20.41
C ARG A 74 26.20 20.26 -19.98
N LEU A 75 25.67 20.25 -18.77
CA LEU A 75 25.00 21.38 -18.13
C LEU A 75 25.89 21.97 -17.03
N SER A 76 25.70 23.26 -16.74
CA SER A 76 26.19 23.82 -15.47
C SER A 76 25.36 23.28 -14.29
N PRO A 77 25.90 23.29 -13.05
CA PRO A 77 25.15 22.89 -11.86
C PRO A 77 23.82 23.64 -11.71
N GLN A 78 23.79 24.93 -12.03
CA GLN A 78 22.60 25.75 -11.95
C GLN A 78 21.54 25.32 -12.97
N GLU A 79 21.92 25.21 -14.25
CA GLU A 79 21.00 24.76 -15.31
C GLU A 79 20.45 23.37 -15.03
N PHE A 80 21.27 22.47 -14.47
CA PHE A 80 20.80 21.16 -14.06
C PHE A 80 19.76 21.25 -12.94
N LEU A 81 19.97 22.09 -11.92
CA LEU A 81 19.03 22.20 -10.80
C LEU A 81 17.68 22.78 -11.20
N GLU A 82 17.64 23.69 -12.17
CA GLU A 82 16.41 24.26 -12.76
C GLU A 82 15.48 23.20 -13.37
N GLU A 83 16.03 22.04 -13.76
CA GLU A 83 15.27 20.91 -14.28
C GLU A 83 15.46 19.61 -13.48
N SER A 84 16.11 19.66 -12.32
CA SER A 84 16.55 18.44 -11.61
C SER A 84 15.40 17.59 -11.04
N GLY A 85 14.20 18.16 -10.88
CA GLY A 85 12.99 17.38 -10.59
C GLY A 85 12.66 16.34 -11.68
N PHE A 86 13.02 16.61 -12.93
CA PHE A 86 12.94 15.64 -14.02
C PHE A 86 13.88 14.46 -13.79
N HIS A 87 15.11 14.74 -13.35
CA HIS A 87 16.09 13.71 -13.07
C HIS A 87 15.59 12.77 -11.96
N LEU A 88 15.05 13.32 -10.88
CA LEU A 88 14.45 12.54 -9.80
C LEU A 88 13.29 11.68 -10.32
N PHE A 89 12.46 12.21 -11.21
CA PHE A 89 11.38 11.45 -11.82
C PHE A 89 11.88 10.27 -12.66
N ILE A 90 12.90 10.46 -13.51
CA ILE A 90 13.47 9.36 -14.30
C ILE A 90 14.02 8.28 -13.37
N HIS A 91 14.67 8.68 -12.29
CA HIS A 91 15.19 7.74 -11.31
C HIS A 91 14.08 6.95 -10.59
N LEU A 92 12.95 7.59 -10.27
CA LEU A 92 11.75 6.89 -9.77
C LEU A 92 11.25 5.84 -10.77
N LEU A 93 11.27 6.14 -12.08
CA LEU A 93 10.89 5.17 -13.11
C LEU A 93 11.87 3.99 -13.20
N GLU A 94 13.17 4.25 -13.16
CA GLU A 94 14.21 3.21 -13.19
C GLU A 94 14.06 2.24 -12.01
N LYS A 95 13.58 2.73 -10.88
CA LYS A 95 13.29 1.94 -9.68
C LYS A 95 11.91 1.29 -9.68
N GLY A 96 11.11 1.46 -10.74
CA GLY A 96 9.78 0.88 -10.89
C GLY A 96 8.68 1.55 -10.06
N PHE A 97 8.88 2.80 -9.61
CA PHE A 97 7.84 3.51 -8.87
C PHE A 97 6.64 3.86 -9.77
N PRO A 98 5.38 3.71 -9.31
CA PRO A 98 4.24 3.85 -10.20
C PRO A 98 4.00 5.31 -10.58
N LYS A 99 3.98 5.58 -11.89
CA LYS A 99 3.71 6.92 -12.45
C LYS A 99 2.43 7.56 -11.94
N SER A 100 1.37 6.77 -11.73
CA SER A 100 0.09 7.26 -11.21
C SER A 100 0.18 7.86 -9.80
N ARG A 101 1.22 7.47 -9.04
CA ARG A 101 1.50 7.90 -7.67
C ARG A 101 2.59 8.98 -7.59
N ILE A 102 3.01 9.52 -8.75
CA ILE A 102 3.93 10.66 -8.85
C ILE A 102 3.15 11.86 -9.40
N VAL A 103 3.35 13.03 -8.81
CA VAL A 103 2.78 14.29 -9.32
C VAL A 103 3.84 15.38 -9.32
N PHE A 104 3.87 16.17 -10.40
CA PHE A 104 4.60 17.43 -10.40
C PHE A 104 3.71 18.53 -9.83
N LEU A 105 4.24 19.27 -8.87
CA LEU A 105 3.65 20.48 -8.36
C LEU A 105 4.55 21.65 -8.77
N THR A 106 4.18 22.40 -9.80
CA THR A 106 5.07 23.40 -10.40
C THR A 106 4.35 24.70 -10.75
N GLY A 107 5.05 25.83 -10.70
CA GLY A 107 4.53 27.14 -11.08
C GLY A 107 4.24 27.28 -12.58
N ASN A 108 4.89 26.47 -13.42
CA ASN A 108 5.00 26.66 -14.87
C ASN A 108 3.98 25.87 -15.70
N VAL A 109 2.94 25.29 -15.08
CA VAL A 109 1.84 24.64 -15.85
C VAL A 109 0.86 25.72 -16.34
N ASP A 110 0.89 26.06 -17.63
CA ASP A 110 -0.10 26.95 -18.25
C ASP A 110 -1.22 26.18 -18.96
N ASP A 111 -2.47 26.50 -18.62
CA ASP A 111 -3.66 25.92 -19.25
C ASP A 111 -3.80 26.37 -20.73
N MET A 112 -3.31 27.57 -21.05
CA MET A 112 -3.11 28.08 -22.42
C MET A 112 -1.65 28.48 -22.60
N THR A 113 -0.88 27.61 -23.22
CA THR A 113 0.50 27.91 -23.61
C THR A 113 0.54 28.74 -24.89
N LEU A 114 1.57 29.57 -25.04
CA LEU A 114 1.87 30.26 -26.30
C LEU A 114 1.86 29.26 -27.47
N SER A 115 2.41 28.06 -27.24
CA SER A 115 2.35 26.91 -28.15
C SER A 115 0.93 26.49 -28.56
N ARG A 116 -0.03 26.43 -27.61
CA ARG A 116 -1.44 26.09 -27.91
C ARG A 116 -2.16 27.22 -28.65
N LEU A 117 -1.90 28.47 -28.28
CA LEU A 117 -2.48 29.64 -28.96
C LEU A 117 -2.02 29.73 -30.41
N ILE A 118 -0.73 29.50 -30.67
CA ILE A 118 -0.16 29.45 -32.03
C ILE A 118 -0.76 28.30 -32.84
N ASN A 119 -0.94 27.12 -32.24
CA ASN A 119 -1.58 26.00 -32.93
C ASN A 119 -3.06 26.29 -33.24
N LYS A 120 -3.79 26.90 -32.31
CA LYS A 120 -5.19 27.30 -32.50
C LYS A 120 -5.33 28.34 -33.61
N LEU A 121 -4.42 29.31 -33.67
CA LEU A 121 -4.35 30.31 -34.76
C LEU A 121 -4.15 29.66 -36.13
N LYS A 122 -3.32 28.60 -36.22
CA LYS A 122 -3.11 27.84 -37.47
C LYS A 122 -4.37 27.08 -37.93
N GLU A 123 -5.26 26.75 -36.99
CA GLU A 123 -6.49 26.01 -37.25
C GLU A 123 -7.66 26.92 -37.67
N THR A 124 -7.71 28.18 -37.22
CA THR A 124 -8.87 29.08 -37.38
C THR A 124 -8.99 29.82 -38.72
N LYS A 125 -7.98 29.80 -39.61
CA LYS A 125 -7.98 30.37 -40.99
C LYS A 125 -8.95 31.56 -41.22
N ASP A 126 -8.50 32.77 -40.88
CA ASP A 126 -9.19 34.05 -41.13
C ASP A 126 -10.58 34.15 -40.46
N SER A 127 -10.59 33.91 -39.16
CA SER A 127 -11.76 34.00 -38.28
C SER A 127 -11.70 35.30 -37.46
N PRO A 128 -12.84 35.90 -37.07
CA PRO A 128 -12.88 36.94 -36.04
C PRO A 128 -12.23 36.52 -34.70
N GLU A 129 -12.07 35.20 -34.48
CA GLU A 129 -11.38 34.64 -33.32
C GLU A 129 -9.87 34.88 -33.35
N ASP A 130 -9.26 35.16 -34.51
CA ASP A 130 -7.82 35.38 -34.64
C ASP A 130 -7.38 36.64 -33.86
N GLN A 131 -8.21 37.69 -33.83
CA GLN A 131 -7.95 38.90 -33.02
C GLN A 131 -7.91 38.59 -31.52
N ASN A 132 -8.84 37.77 -31.02
CA ASN A 132 -8.82 37.35 -29.62
C ASN A 132 -7.58 36.48 -29.30
N ILE A 133 -7.15 35.63 -30.24
CA ILE A 133 -5.94 34.81 -30.06
C ILE A 133 -4.69 35.70 -30.04
N PHE A 134 -4.60 36.73 -30.90
CA PHE A 134 -3.49 37.69 -30.86
C PHE A 134 -3.46 38.52 -29.58
N GLU A 135 -4.62 38.94 -29.05
CA GLU A 135 -4.71 39.60 -27.73
C GLU A 135 -4.33 38.68 -26.56
N GLU A 136 -4.51 37.36 -26.71
CA GLU A 136 -4.00 36.42 -25.73
C GLU A 136 -2.50 36.20 -25.89
N ILE A 137 -1.98 36.10 -27.11
CA ILE A 137 -0.54 36.00 -27.40
C ILE A 137 0.23 37.22 -26.88
N SER A 138 -0.34 38.43 -26.98
CA SER A 138 0.30 39.67 -26.52
C SER A 138 0.57 39.68 -25.01
N LYS A 139 -0.17 38.89 -24.22
CA LYS A 139 0.07 38.71 -22.77
C LYS A 139 1.32 37.89 -22.44
N PHE A 140 1.85 37.14 -23.41
CA PHE A 140 3.00 36.24 -23.26
C PHE A 140 4.30 36.78 -23.86
N ILE A 141 4.28 37.96 -24.47
CA ILE A 141 5.44 38.55 -25.15
C ILE A 141 5.72 39.94 -24.59
N ASN A 142 6.98 40.37 -24.67
CA ASN A 142 7.38 41.69 -24.18
C ASN A 142 6.99 42.82 -25.18
N PRO A 143 7.05 44.10 -24.78
CA PRO A 143 6.62 45.22 -25.64
C PRO A 143 7.37 45.31 -26.98
N ASP A 144 8.66 44.97 -27.00
CA ASP A 144 9.47 44.96 -28.22
C ASP A 144 9.02 43.85 -29.17
N GLN A 145 8.78 42.65 -28.63
CA GLN A 145 8.24 41.50 -29.37
C GLN A 145 6.83 41.73 -29.89
N GLN A 146 6.02 42.47 -29.12
CA GLN A 146 4.66 42.85 -29.50
C GLN A 146 4.68 43.85 -30.66
N THR A 147 5.56 44.85 -30.60
CA THR A 147 5.75 45.81 -31.69
C THR A 147 6.15 45.10 -32.98
N GLU A 148 7.10 44.16 -32.90
CA GLU A 148 7.53 43.36 -34.05
C GLU A 148 6.42 42.42 -34.55
N LEU A 149 5.59 41.85 -33.67
CA LEU A 149 4.42 41.06 -34.06
C LEU A 149 3.39 41.91 -34.82
N GLU A 150 3.10 43.12 -34.34
CA GLU A 150 2.17 44.06 -34.96
C GLU A 150 2.66 44.52 -36.34
N GLU A 151 3.96 44.77 -36.49
CA GLU A 151 4.58 45.08 -37.79
C GLU A 151 4.45 43.90 -38.78
N LYS A 152 4.66 42.67 -38.32
CA LYS A 152 4.48 41.47 -39.14
C LYS A 152 3.02 41.24 -39.51
N ILE A 153 2.07 41.50 -38.61
CA ILE A 153 0.63 41.44 -38.92
C ILE A 153 0.28 42.51 -39.96
N ALA A 154 0.77 43.74 -39.80
CA ALA A 154 0.52 44.85 -40.73
C ALA A 154 1.10 44.61 -42.14
N SER A 155 2.14 43.77 -42.26
CA SER A 155 2.70 43.36 -43.56
C SER A 155 1.75 42.53 -44.42
N GLY A 156 0.69 41.95 -43.83
CA GLY A 156 -0.27 41.08 -44.50
C GLY A 156 0.30 39.72 -44.95
N ASN A 157 1.56 39.42 -44.65
CA ASN A 157 2.19 38.16 -45.00
C ASN A 157 2.00 37.13 -43.88
N GLN A 158 0.96 36.30 -43.99
CA GLN A 158 0.66 35.24 -43.01
C GLN A 158 1.87 34.34 -42.73
N LYS A 159 2.69 34.03 -43.74
CA LYS A 159 3.87 33.17 -43.56
C LYS A 159 4.89 33.81 -42.62
N GLU A 160 5.15 35.11 -42.77
CA GLU A 160 6.06 35.83 -41.87
C GLU A 160 5.53 35.91 -40.44
N VAL A 161 4.22 36.07 -40.28
CA VAL A 161 3.57 36.04 -38.95
C VAL A 161 3.77 34.66 -38.30
N TYR A 162 3.51 33.57 -39.03
CA TYR A 162 3.69 32.22 -38.49
C TYR A 162 5.15 31.86 -38.20
N ASP A 163 6.08 32.24 -39.09
CA ASP A 163 7.51 32.01 -38.89
C ASP A 163 8.02 32.78 -37.66
N TYR A 164 7.55 34.01 -37.45
CA TYR A 164 7.87 34.81 -36.27
C TYR A 164 7.22 34.25 -34.99
N LEU A 165 5.98 33.78 -35.05
CA LEU A 165 5.32 33.12 -33.92
C LEU A 165 6.02 31.80 -33.52
N GLU A 166 6.50 30.98 -34.47
CA GLU A 166 7.33 29.81 -34.15
C GLU A 166 8.69 30.21 -33.55
N LEU A 167 9.25 31.34 -33.96
CA LEU A 167 10.46 31.89 -33.36
C LEU A 167 10.23 32.31 -31.90
N LEU A 168 9.10 32.98 -31.62
CA LEU A 168 8.68 33.38 -30.28
C LEU A 168 8.44 32.19 -29.36
N LYS A 169 7.81 31.14 -29.89
CA LYS A 169 7.61 29.87 -29.20
C LYS A 169 8.93 29.26 -28.71
N GLY A 170 9.97 29.25 -29.54
CA GLY A 170 11.30 28.75 -29.13
C GLY A 170 12.02 29.64 -28.11
N ARG A 171 11.68 30.93 -28.03
CA ARG A 171 12.30 31.90 -27.09
C ARG A 171 11.60 31.96 -25.73
N ASN A 172 10.30 31.70 -25.69
CA ASN A 172 9.47 31.81 -24.49
C ASN A 172 9.02 30.43 -23.96
N GLU A 173 9.69 29.36 -24.37
CA GLU A 173 9.46 28.01 -23.86
C GLU A 173 9.79 27.94 -22.36
N ASN A 174 8.75 27.80 -21.52
CA ASN A 174 8.92 27.61 -20.09
C ASN A 174 9.50 26.22 -19.78
N THR A 175 10.04 26.05 -18.57
CA THR A 175 10.67 24.79 -18.12
C THR A 175 9.75 23.58 -18.29
N TYR A 176 8.44 23.75 -18.09
CA TYR A 176 7.46 22.67 -18.23
C TYR A 176 7.22 22.25 -19.69
N GLU A 177 7.28 23.18 -20.66
CA GLU A 177 7.13 22.86 -22.09
C GLU A 177 8.36 22.13 -22.64
N LYS A 178 9.57 22.57 -22.26
CA LYS A 178 10.82 21.84 -22.57
C LYS A 178 10.76 20.42 -22.01
N PHE A 179 10.28 20.30 -20.79
CA PHE A 179 10.04 19.04 -20.11
C PHE A 179 9.04 18.15 -20.87
N GLU A 180 7.83 18.64 -21.18
CA GLU A 180 6.84 17.83 -21.91
C GLU A 180 7.35 17.38 -23.27
N ARG A 181 8.13 18.23 -23.97
CA ARG A 181 8.78 17.84 -25.22
C ARG A 181 9.76 16.71 -25.02
N ALA A 182 10.67 16.82 -24.05
CA ALA A 182 11.65 15.77 -23.75
C ALA A 182 10.97 14.41 -23.49
N PHE A 183 9.84 14.40 -22.78
CA PHE A 183 9.01 13.20 -22.59
C PHE A 183 8.46 12.62 -23.88
N ARG A 184 7.85 13.47 -24.71
CA ARG A 184 7.27 13.05 -25.99
C ARG A 184 8.34 12.49 -26.91
N ASP A 185 9.50 13.16 -26.99
CA ASP A 185 10.63 12.74 -27.81
C ASP A 185 11.21 11.41 -27.31
N ALA A 186 11.27 11.23 -25.99
CA ALA A 186 11.64 9.96 -25.35
C ALA A 186 10.54 8.88 -25.39
N ARG A 187 9.35 9.20 -25.91
CA ARG A 187 8.14 8.34 -25.91
C ARG A 187 7.71 7.87 -24.52
N ILE A 188 7.96 8.69 -23.51
CA ILE A 188 7.53 8.47 -22.14
C ILE A 188 6.32 9.37 -21.88
N ILE A 189 5.26 8.82 -21.27
CA ILE A 189 4.12 9.63 -20.83
C ILE A 189 4.55 10.37 -19.55
N PRO A 190 4.52 11.72 -19.52
CA PRO A 190 4.87 12.49 -18.33
C PRO A 190 3.85 12.21 -17.21
N PRO A 191 4.25 12.31 -15.92
CA PRO A 191 3.29 12.18 -14.83
C PRO A 191 2.36 13.39 -14.82
N LYS A 192 1.31 13.30 -13.99
CA LYS A 192 0.38 14.40 -13.83
C LYS A 192 1.12 15.64 -13.29
N ALA A 193 0.90 16.78 -13.91
CA ALA A 193 1.39 18.06 -13.41
C ALA A 193 0.23 18.92 -12.92
N ILE A 194 0.43 19.61 -11.79
CA ILE A 194 -0.53 20.49 -11.16
C ILE A 194 0.13 21.85 -10.95
N ARG A 195 -0.55 22.91 -11.41
CA ARG A 195 -0.08 24.29 -11.24
C ARG A 195 -0.05 24.69 -9.76
N LYS A 196 0.96 25.45 -9.33
CA LYS A 196 1.00 26.14 -8.04
C LYS A 196 0.02 27.33 -7.99
N SER A 197 -1.30 27.07 -8.03
CA SER A 197 -2.37 28.08 -7.94
C SER A 197 -3.45 27.68 -6.94
N GLN A 198 -4.39 28.59 -6.61
CA GLN A 198 -5.52 28.28 -5.72
C GLN A 198 -6.42 27.15 -6.25
N ASP A 199 -6.65 27.10 -7.57
CA ASP A 199 -7.37 25.99 -8.20
C ASP A 199 -6.50 24.71 -8.22
N GLY A 200 -5.20 24.87 -8.45
CA GLY A 200 -4.21 23.81 -8.34
C GLY A 200 -4.21 23.11 -6.98
N GLN A 201 -4.35 23.88 -5.89
CA GLN A 201 -4.48 23.34 -4.52
C GLN A 201 -5.66 22.37 -4.41
N LYS A 202 -6.83 22.75 -4.90
CA LYS A 202 -8.02 21.87 -4.91
C LYS A 202 -7.80 20.63 -5.77
N LYS A 203 -7.19 20.80 -6.96
CA LYS A 203 -6.84 19.68 -7.86
C LYS A 203 -5.85 18.72 -7.21
N PHE A 204 -4.86 19.24 -6.49
CA PHE A 204 -3.85 18.47 -5.76
C PHE A 204 -4.46 17.68 -4.61
N GLN A 205 -5.24 18.34 -3.75
CA GLN A 205 -5.91 17.67 -2.63
C GLN A 205 -6.91 16.61 -3.11
N LYS A 206 -7.65 16.89 -4.20
CA LYS A 206 -8.54 15.90 -4.84
C LYS A 206 -7.77 14.71 -5.40
N TRP A 207 -6.57 14.94 -5.97
CA TRP A 207 -5.72 13.86 -6.45
C TRP A 207 -5.21 13.02 -5.28
N LEU A 208 -4.68 13.64 -4.22
CA LEU A 208 -4.23 12.92 -3.02
C LEU A 208 -5.36 12.11 -2.36
N SER A 209 -6.56 12.66 -2.26
CA SER A 209 -7.70 11.97 -1.62
C SER A 209 -8.14 10.70 -2.36
N GLN A 210 -7.77 10.54 -3.65
CA GLN A 210 -8.00 9.28 -4.38
C GLN A 210 -7.16 8.11 -3.85
N TYR A 211 -6.06 8.41 -3.15
CA TYR A 211 -5.09 7.42 -2.66
C TYR A 211 -4.99 7.38 -1.13
N CYS A 212 -5.17 8.52 -0.47
CA CYS A 212 -4.88 8.68 0.96
C CYS A 212 -6.07 8.42 1.88
N ASP A 213 -7.30 8.46 1.37
CA ASP A 213 -8.50 8.27 2.19
C ASP A 213 -9.03 6.85 2.00
N ARG A 214 -8.94 6.03 3.06
CA ARG A 214 -9.46 4.66 3.10
C ARG A 214 -10.97 4.58 2.80
N ASN A 215 -11.73 5.65 3.05
CA ASN A 215 -13.17 5.72 2.79
C ASN A 215 -13.51 6.20 1.36
N HIS A 216 -12.53 6.65 0.58
CA HIS A 216 -12.72 7.06 -0.81
C HIS A 216 -12.07 6.07 -1.78
N SER A 217 -12.77 5.83 -2.90
CA SER A 217 -12.33 5.25 -4.19
C SER A 217 -11.64 3.88 -4.23
N SER A 218 -10.69 3.54 -3.35
CA SER A 218 -10.04 2.22 -3.31
C SER A 218 -9.47 1.89 -1.91
N PRO A 219 -10.30 1.37 -0.97
CA PRO A 219 -9.83 0.86 0.31
C PRO A 219 -8.77 -0.24 0.13
N HIS A 220 -8.85 -0.99 -0.97
CA HIS A 220 -7.92 -2.08 -1.28
C HIS A 220 -6.50 -1.58 -1.58
N LEU A 221 -6.33 -0.48 -2.31
CA LEU A 221 -5.01 0.12 -2.54
C LEU A 221 -4.41 0.66 -1.24
N HIS A 222 -5.21 1.34 -0.42
CA HIS A 222 -4.76 1.84 0.88
C HIS A 222 -4.27 0.69 1.78
N ASP A 223 -5.05 -0.39 1.86
CA ASP A 223 -4.72 -1.55 2.67
C ASP A 223 -3.50 -2.30 2.12
N TYR A 224 -3.36 -2.44 0.79
CA TYR A 224 -2.18 -3.03 0.14
C TYR A 224 -0.90 -2.26 0.49
N LEU A 225 -0.89 -0.94 0.28
CA LEU A 225 0.29 -0.12 0.50
C LEU A 225 0.65 -0.03 1.98
N THR A 226 -0.35 0.03 2.86
CA THR A 226 -0.14 0.00 4.32
C THR A 226 0.48 -1.32 4.77
N LEU A 227 -0.04 -2.45 4.29
CA LEU A 227 0.53 -3.78 4.57
C LEU A 227 1.97 -3.86 4.09
N ARG A 228 2.21 -3.53 2.81
CA ARG A 228 3.52 -3.59 2.18
C ARG A 228 4.55 -2.80 2.98
N ARG A 229 4.28 -1.52 3.23
CA ARG A 229 5.19 -0.63 3.97
C ARG A 229 5.45 -1.13 5.39
N GLY A 230 4.41 -1.56 6.10
CA GLY A 230 4.54 -2.12 7.44
C GLY A 230 5.42 -3.36 7.47
N ILE A 231 5.26 -4.28 6.51
CA ILE A 231 6.12 -5.47 6.38
C ILE A 231 7.57 -5.07 6.09
N PHE A 232 7.81 -4.16 5.14
CA PHE A 232 9.16 -3.65 4.85
C PHE A 232 9.83 -3.09 6.11
N ASN A 233 9.13 -2.25 6.87
CA ASN A 233 9.65 -1.62 8.08
C ASN A 233 9.98 -2.66 9.17
N VAL A 234 9.12 -3.66 9.37
CA VAL A 234 9.40 -4.76 10.32
C VAL A 234 10.61 -5.56 9.86
N ILE A 235 10.68 -5.95 8.59
CA ILE A 235 11.77 -6.78 8.08
C ILE A 235 13.11 -6.07 8.17
N GLU A 236 13.21 -4.80 7.78
CA GLU A 236 14.45 -4.02 7.90
C GLU A 236 14.91 -3.94 9.36
N LYS A 237 13.98 -3.76 10.30
CA LYS A 237 14.29 -3.81 11.74
C LYS A 237 14.80 -5.18 12.17
N LEU A 238 14.16 -6.28 11.75
CA LEU A 238 14.60 -7.63 12.10
C LEU A 238 15.96 -7.99 11.48
N LYS A 239 16.24 -7.54 10.25
CA LYS A 239 17.52 -7.76 9.57
C LYS A 239 18.66 -6.99 10.24
N SER A 240 18.41 -5.74 10.62
CA SER A 240 19.41 -4.91 11.31
C SER A 240 19.68 -5.34 12.76
N ASP A 241 18.71 -5.98 13.42
CA ASP A 241 18.88 -6.52 14.77
C ASP A 241 19.55 -7.91 14.77
N THR A 242 20.84 -7.92 15.12
CA THR A 242 21.64 -9.15 15.25
C THR A 242 21.25 -10.04 16.44
N THR A 243 20.49 -9.51 17.40
CA THR A 243 20.03 -10.27 18.58
C THR A 243 18.80 -11.12 18.28
N VAL A 244 18.02 -10.74 17.26
CA VAL A 244 16.88 -11.53 16.79
C VAL A 244 17.39 -12.75 16.04
N GLN A 245 17.07 -13.93 16.57
CA GLN A 245 17.43 -15.22 16.01
C GLN A 245 16.19 -16.03 15.68
N ILE A 246 16.29 -16.90 14.68
CA ILE A 246 15.21 -17.81 14.37
C ILE A 246 15.02 -18.82 15.52
N ASN A 247 13.77 -19.08 15.88
CA ASN A 247 13.43 -20.05 16.90
C ASN A 247 13.96 -21.43 16.47
N LYS A 248 14.55 -22.17 17.43
CA LYS A 248 15.19 -23.48 17.18
C LYS A 248 14.29 -24.49 16.48
N LYS A 249 12.96 -24.36 16.61
CA LYS A 249 12.00 -25.22 15.89
C LYS A 249 12.01 -25.02 14.37
N PHE A 250 12.51 -23.88 13.90
CA PHE A 250 12.64 -23.55 12.48
C PHE A 250 14.11 -23.42 12.06
N ALA A 251 15.03 -24.09 12.75
CA ALA A 251 16.48 -23.97 12.52
C ALA A 251 16.93 -24.36 11.09
N ASP A 252 16.11 -25.08 10.33
CA ASP A 252 16.36 -25.43 8.93
C ASP A 252 16.20 -24.23 7.98
N TRP A 253 15.65 -23.10 8.46
CA TRP A 253 15.44 -21.89 7.69
C TRP A 253 16.53 -20.86 7.98
N ASP A 254 17.07 -20.28 6.92
CA ASP A 254 17.96 -19.13 7.00
C ASP A 254 17.15 -17.84 7.23
N LYS A 255 17.52 -17.04 8.23
CA LYS A 255 16.81 -15.82 8.62
C LYS A 255 16.74 -14.83 7.46
N ASP A 256 17.89 -14.49 6.87
CA ASP A 256 17.96 -13.41 5.88
C ASP A 256 17.30 -13.83 4.57
N THR A 257 17.53 -15.06 4.12
CA THR A 257 16.85 -15.62 2.94
C THR A 257 15.34 -15.66 3.12
N PHE A 258 14.86 -16.07 4.29
CA PHE A 258 13.42 -16.12 4.57
C PHE A 258 12.80 -14.71 4.50
N LEU A 259 13.41 -13.74 5.19
CA LEU A 259 12.94 -12.35 5.23
C LEU A 259 13.01 -11.68 3.85
N ASP A 260 14.09 -11.86 3.10
CA ASP A 260 14.21 -11.35 1.73
C ASP A 260 13.14 -11.94 0.82
N GLY A 261 12.85 -13.24 0.94
CA GLY A 261 11.78 -13.87 0.17
C GLY A 261 10.39 -13.28 0.46
N ILE A 262 10.13 -12.78 1.68
CA ILE A 262 8.90 -12.02 1.99
C ILE A 262 8.90 -10.70 1.21
N LEU A 263 10.01 -9.94 1.24
CA LEU A 263 10.13 -8.67 0.51
C LEU A 263 9.91 -8.86 -0.99
N TRP A 264 10.40 -9.97 -1.56
CA TRP A 264 10.16 -10.34 -2.94
C TRP A 264 8.68 -10.55 -3.26
N GLN A 265 7.88 -11.11 -2.35
CA GLN A 265 6.43 -11.29 -2.59
C GLN A 265 5.68 -9.95 -2.69
N ILE A 266 6.17 -8.90 -2.03
CA ILE A 266 5.51 -7.58 -1.94
C ILE A 266 6.31 -6.45 -2.62
N HIS A 267 7.29 -6.80 -3.46
CA HIS A 267 8.19 -5.80 -4.04
C HIS A 267 7.45 -4.82 -4.95
N ASP A 268 6.47 -5.32 -5.73
CA ASP A 268 5.75 -4.55 -6.74
C ASP A 268 4.71 -3.61 -6.12
N GLY A 269 5.04 -2.32 -6.08
CA GLY A 269 4.10 -1.28 -5.66
C GLY A 269 3.10 -0.87 -6.76
N SER A 270 3.23 -1.37 -7.98
CA SER A 270 2.49 -0.92 -9.17
C SER A 270 1.31 -1.81 -9.56
N LEU A 271 1.02 -2.82 -8.75
CA LEU A 271 0.00 -3.83 -9.01
C LEU A 271 -1.40 -3.23 -9.24
N ASP A 272 -2.12 -3.84 -10.18
CA ASP A 272 -3.54 -3.58 -10.37
C ASP A 272 -4.35 -4.15 -9.19
N GLU A 273 -5.45 -3.48 -8.85
CA GLU A 273 -6.30 -3.87 -7.72
C GLU A 273 -6.85 -5.29 -7.84
N ASN A 274 -7.08 -5.77 -9.06
CA ASN A 274 -7.55 -7.13 -9.32
C ASN A 274 -6.48 -8.22 -9.04
N GLU A 275 -5.23 -7.83 -8.86
CA GLU A 275 -4.12 -8.76 -8.58
C GLU A 275 -3.79 -8.86 -7.10
N TYR A 276 -4.33 -7.97 -6.24
CA TYR A 276 -3.98 -7.94 -4.82
C TYR A 276 -4.29 -9.24 -4.10
N SER A 277 -5.45 -9.87 -4.35
CA SER A 277 -5.81 -11.14 -3.70
C SER A 277 -4.88 -12.29 -4.05
N LYS A 278 -4.32 -12.29 -5.27
CA LYS A 278 -3.29 -13.27 -5.66
C LYS A 278 -1.99 -13.04 -4.92
N VAL A 279 -1.59 -11.78 -4.71
CA VAL A 279 -0.40 -11.44 -3.92
C VAL A 279 -0.60 -11.80 -2.45
N TYR A 280 -1.77 -11.52 -1.87
CA TYR A 280 -2.07 -11.94 -0.50
C TYR A 280 -2.03 -13.47 -0.35
N LEU A 281 -2.56 -14.20 -1.33
CA LEU A 281 -2.49 -15.66 -1.35
C LEU A 281 -1.04 -16.18 -1.46
N ALA A 282 -0.24 -15.62 -2.37
CA ALA A 282 1.16 -16.00 -2.55
C ALA A 282 2.00 -15.69 -1.29
N LEU A 283 1.78 -14.51 -0.70
CA LEU A 283 2.42 -14.10 0.56
C LEU A 283 2.05 -15.05 1.70
N CYS A 284 0.76 -15.38 1.87
CA CYS A 284 0.33 -16.36 2.87
C CYS A 284 0.90 -17.75 2.62
N ASP A 285 0.98 -18.22 1.36
CA ASP A 285 1.60 -19.51 1.05
C ASP A 285 3.07 -19.52 1.47
N TYR A 286 3.83 -18.50 1.09
CA TYR A 286 5.24 -18.35 1.45
C TYR A 286 5.45 -18.28 2.97
N LEU A 287 4.71 -17.40 3.65
CA LEU A 287 4.80 -17.18 5.10
C LEU A 287 4.50 -18.45 5.90
N THR A 288 3.63 -19.32 5.39
CA THR A 288 3.17 -20.51 6.11
C THR A 288 3.93 -21.78 5.76
N LYS A 289 4.81 -21.78 4.74
CA LYS A 289 5.69 -22.92 4.41
C LYS A 289 6.50 -23.45 5.60
N PRO A 290 7.10 -22.62 6.48
CA PRO A 290 7.85 -23.14 7.62
C PRO A 290 7.03 -24.00 8.58
N PHE A 291 5.69 -23.90 8.54
CA PHE A 291 4.77 -24.68 9.36
C PHE A 291 4.45 -26.05 8.74
N GLU A 292 5.15 -26.46 7.67
CA GLU A 292 5.13 -27.83 7.15
C GLU A 292 5.69 -28.86 8.13
N ILE A 293 6.56 -28.42 9.05
CA ILE A 293 7.12 -29.25 10.12
C ILE A 293 6.04 -29.84 11.05
N TYR A 294 4.88 -29.19 11.12
CA TYR A 294 3.80 -29.64 11.99
C TYR A 294 2.97 -30.74 11.33
N THR A 295 2.65 -31.79 12.09
CA THR A 295 1.65 -32.81 11.71
C THR A 295 0.37 -32.62 12.52
N ARG A 296 -0.75 -33.17 12.01
CA ARG A 296 -2.03 -33.17 12.73
C ARG A 296 -1.90 -33.71 14.15
N GLN A 297 -1.19 -34.83 14.31
CA GLN A 297 -1.01 -35.45 15.62
C GLN A 297 -0.25 -34.50 16.54
N TRP A 298 0.84 -33.91 16.05
CA TRP A 298 1.68 -32.97 16.80
C TRP A 298 0.87 -31.78 17.35
N ILE A 299 0.08 -31.14 16.50
CA ILE A 299 -0.73 -29.97 16.88
C ILE A 299 -1.84 -30.30 17.88
N LEU A 300 -2.40 -31.52 17.82
CA LEU A 300 -3.51 -31.92 18.69
C LEU A 300 -3.05 -32.54 20.02
N THR A 301 -1.82 -33.06 20.09
CA THR A 301 -1.33 -33.82 21.26
C THR A 301 -0.19 -33.16 22.04
N GLU A 302 0.75 -32.45 21.40
CA GLU A 302 1.94 -31.94 22.14
C GLU A 302 1.64 -30.75 23.05
N ASP A 303 0.63 -29.94 22.76
CA ASP A 303 0.29 -28.75 23.56
C ASP A 303 -0.39 -29.05 24.92
N ARG A 304 -0.65 -30.33 25.24
CA ARG A 304 -1.32 -30.69 26.52
C ARG A 304 -0.36 -31.04 27.66
N PHE A 305 0.91 -31.35 27.40
CA PHE A 305 1.77 -31.99 28.42
C PHE A 305 3.21 -31.48 28.55
N GLU A 306 3.77 -30.74 27.58
CA GLU A 306 5.09 -30.11 27.73
C GLU A 306 5.02 -28.65 27.30
N SER A 307 5.60 -27.74 28.09
CA SER A 307 5.59 -26.30 27.81
C SER A 307 6.22 -26.05 26.43
N PRO A 308 5.43 -25.76 25.38
CA PRO A 308 6.03 -25.53 24.09
C PRO A 308 6.62 -24.12 24.12
N ALA A 309 7.84 -23.97 23.62
CA ALA A 309 8.50 -22.66 23.47
C ALA A 309 7.67 -21.64 22.66
N ILE A 310 6.63 -22.09 21.96
CA ILE A 310 5.71 -21.26 21.17
C ILE A 310 4.26 -21.76 21.43
N PRO A 311 3.35 -20.92 21.94
CA PRO A 311 1.95 -21.28 22.18
C PRO A 311 1.16 -21.75 20.94
N LEU A 312 0.15 -22.64 21.15
CA LEU A 312 -0.70 -23.20 20.09
C LEU A 312 -1.32 -22.15 19.17
N PHE A 313 -1.81 -21.04 19.73
CA PHE A 313 -2.52 -20.01 18.98
C PHE A 313 -1.62 -19.28 17.97
N PHE A 314 -0.29 -19.34 18.11
CA PHE A 314 0.62 -18.83 17.08
C PHE A 314 0.93 -19.85 15.98
N LYS A 315 0.71 -21.15 16.21
CA LYS A 315 1.06 -22.23 15.29
C LYS A 315 -0.10 -22.79 14.50
N LEU A 316 -1.24 -22.97 15.18
CA LEU A 316 -2.41 -23.63 14.62
C LEU A 316 -2.95 -22.88 13.40
N PRO A 317 -3.16 -21.54 13.43
CA PRO A 317 -3.69 -20.84 12.26
C PRO A 317 -2.74 -20.89 11.05
N PRO A 318 -1.42 -20.60 11.16
CA PRO A 318 -0.50 -20.73 10.03
C PRO A 318 -0.44 -22.15 9.45
N TYR A 319 -0.45 -23.18 10.30
CA TYR A 319 -0.51 -24.57 9.86
C TYR A 319 -1.79 -24.88 9.07
N LEU A 320 -2.95 -24.43 9.56
CA LEU A 320 -4.22 -24.63 8.87
C LEU A 320 -4.25 -23.88 7.54
N MET A 321 -3.82 -22.61 7.54
CA MET A 321 -3.69 -21.78 6.33
C MET A 321 -2.84 -22.49 5.27
N ARG A 322 -1.66 -22.99 5.65
CA ARG A 322 -0.78 -23.79 4.76
C ARG A 322 -1.53 -24.96 4.14
N ASN A 323 -2.24 -25.75 4.94
CA ASN A 323 -2.97 -26.91 4.46
C ASN A 323 -4.13 -26.52 3.54
N TRP A 324 -4.87 -25.47 3.86
CA TRP A 324 -5.96 -24.98 3.02
C TRP A 324 -5.46 -24.46 1.68
N ILE A 325 -4.32 -23.76 1.64
CA ILE A 325 -3.69 -23.32 0.40
C ILE A 325 -3.19 -24.53 -0.40
N ALA A 326 -2.39 -25.41 0.20
CA ALA A 326 -1.78 -26.55 -0.46
C ALA A 326 -2.80 -27.54 -1.04
N HIS A 327 -3.94 -27.70 -0.37
CA HIS A 327 -5.03 -28.52 -0.87
C HIS A 327 -5.95 -27.80 -1.87
N GLY A 328 -5.73 -26.51 -2.16
CA GLY A 328 -6.57 -25.70 -3.04
C GLY A 328 -7.99 -25.57 -2.50
N LEU A 329 -8.11 -25.42 -1.18
CA LEU A 329 -9.38 -25.16 -0.50
C LEU A 329 -9.75 -23.69 -0.58
N ILE A 330 -8.79 -22.79 -0.37
CA ILE A 330 -9.00 -21.33 -0.50
C ILE A 330 -9.31 -20.97 -1.96
N SER A 331 -8.42 -21.32 -2.89
CA SER A 331 -8.60 -21.01 -4.32
C SER A 331 -9.79 -21.75 -4.96
N GLY A 332 -10.27 -22.82 -4.35
CA GLY A 332 -11.40 -23.60 -4.83
C GLY A 332 -12.74 -23.26 -4.17
N SER A 333 -12.76 -22.40 -3.15
CA SER A 333 -13.95 -21.94 -2.45
C SER A 333 -14.29 -20.49 -2.82
N LYS A 334 -15.31 -19.93 -2.16
CA LYS A 334 -15.65 -18.50 -2.24
C LYS A 334 -14.76 -17.62 -1.34
N THR A 335 -13.76 -18.19 -0.67
CA THR A 335 -12.88 -17.46 0.23
C THR A 335 -11.83 -16.68 -0.56
N GLU A 336 -11.74 -15.38 -0.32
CA GLU A 336 -10.73 -14.51 -0.89
C GLU A 336 -9.95 -13.81 0.22
N LEU A 337 -8.62 -14.02 0.24
CA LEU A 337 -7.74 -13.39 1.22
C LEU A 337 -7.54 -11.91 0.87
N ASN A 338 -7.52 -11.06 1.90
CA ASN A 338 -7.23 -9.64 1.78
C ASN A 338 -5.97 -9.26 2.60
N ALA A 339 -5.71 -7.95 2.69
CA ALA A 339 -4.58 -7.41 3.43
C ALA A 339 -4.60 -7.78 4.93
N GLN A 340 -5.79 -7.89 5.53
CA GLN A 340 -5.95 -8.25 6.94
C GLN A 340 -5.49 -9.69 7.20
N GLU A 341 -5.90 -10.66 6.37
CA GLU A 341 -5.45 -12.05 6.53
C GLU A 341 -3.94 -12.21 6.28
N ALA A 342 -3.40 -11.52 5.28
CA ALA A 342 -1.97 -11.51 5.01
C ALA A 342 -1.19 -10.86 6.17
N CYS A 343 -1.67 -9.73 6.69
CA CYS A 343 -1.08 -9.04 7.84
C CYS A 343 -1.10 -9.92 9.10
N PHE A 344 -2.25 -10.54 9.39
CA PHE A 344 -2.40 -11.36 10.58
C PHE A 344 -1.49 -12.60 10.49
N THR A 345 -1.45 -13.25 9.32
CA THR A 345 -0.53 -14.36 9.05
C THR A 345 0.93 -13.92 9.25
N PHE A 346 1.33 -12.77 8.71
CA PHE A 346 2.67 -12.21 8.92
C PHE A 346 2.99 -12.03 10.40
N LEU A 347 2.09 -11.41 11.18
CA LEU A 347 2.29 -11.20 12.62
C LEU A 347 2.44 -12.52 13.41
N LEU A 348 1.61 -13.53 13.11
CA LEU A 348 1.72 -14.85 13.74
C LEU A 348 3.05 -15.54 13.41
N VAL A 349 3.52 -15.40 12.18
CA VAL A 349 4.77 -15.99 11.70
C VAL A 349 5.96 -15.28 12.32
N MET A 350 5.96 -13.94 12.37
CA MET A 350 7.00 -13.16 13.03
C MET A 350 7.11 -13.52 14.52
N LYS A 351 5.96 -13.64 15.20
CA LYS A 351 5.93 -14.04 16.61
C LYS A 351 6.38 -15.49 16.83
N SER A 352 6.00 -16.42 15.94
CA SER A 352 6.40 -17.83 16.06
C SER A 352 7.87 -18.07 15.75
N MET A 353 8.36 -17.48 14.67
CA MET A 353 9.70 -17.77 14.13
C MET A 353 10.78 -16.89 14.77
N PHE A 354 10.46 -15.67 15.20
CA PHE A 354 11.46 -14.70 15.67
C PHE A 354 11.15 -14.15 17.07
N ASP A 355 10.06 -14.58 17.71
CA ASP A 355 9.51 -14.00 18.95
C ASP A 355 9.25 -12.48 18.86
N ALA A 356 9.11 -11.96 17.63
CA ALA A 356 8.97 -10.55 17.35
C ALA A 356 7.50 -10.11 17.36
N GLU A 357 7.19 -9.10 18.18
CA GLU A 357 5.90 -8.42 18.19
C GLU A 357 6.08 -6.97 17.68
N GLU A 358 6.29 -6.85 16.38
CA GLU A 358 6.60 -5.59 15.71
C GLU A 358 5.48 -5.21 14.73
N TYR A 359 5.13 -3.93 14.69
CA TYR A 359 3.99 -3.42 13.93
C TYR A 359 4.37 -2.40 12.85
N GLY A 360 5.68 -2.22 12.60
CA GLY A 360 6.20 -1.20 11.69
C GLY A 360 6.30 0.18 12.36
N TYR A 361 6.58 1.22 11.57
CA TYR A 361 6.66 2.60 12.05
C TYR A 361 5.29 3.06 12.58
N GLU A 362 5.23 3.63 13.79
CA GLU A 362 3.98 4.12 14.41
C GLU A 362 2.81 3.12 14.34
N ASP A 363 3.06 1.84 14.60
CA ASP A 363 2.03 0.78 14.58
C ASP A 363 1.30 0.62 13.22
N GLU A 364 1.98 0.89 12.11
CA GLU A 364 1.45 0.80 10.74
C GLU A 364 0.57 -0.42 10.44
N LEU A 365 1.03 -1.62 10.79
CA LEU A 365 0.31 -2.87 10.54
C LEU A 365 -1.02 -2.94 11.31
N LYS A 366 -1.13 -2.24 12.46
CA LYS A 366 -2.40 -2.13 13.19
C LYS A 366 -3.46 -1.38 12.39
N ARG A 367 -3.05 -0.43 11.54
CA ARG A 367 -3.95 0.41 10.71
C ARG A 367 -4.64 -0.36 9.58
N VAL A 368 -4.15 -1.57 9.24
CA VAL A 368 -4.82 -2.48 8.31
C VAL A 368 -6.12 -3.04 8.93
N PHE A 369 -6.20 -3.11 10.26
CA PHE A 369 -7.37 -3.63 10.98
C PHE A 369 -8.32 -2.50 11.39
N ASP A 370 -9.62 -2.78 11.41
CA ASP A 370 -10.64 -1.82 11.86
C ASP A 370 -10.66 -1.64 13.39
N GLY A 371 -10.01 -2.56 14.12
CA GLY A 371 -9.88 -2.50 15.55
C GLY A 371 -8.86 -3.52 16.04
N THR A 372 -8.18 -3.17 17.12
CA THR A 372 -7.05 -3.95 17.67
C THR A 372 -7.21 -4.33 19.13
N SER A 373 -8.24 -3.79 19.81
CA SER A 373 -8.49 -4.05 21.23
C SER A 373 -9.97 -4.33 21.47
N ALA A 374 -10.26 -5.42 22.19
CA ALA A 374 -11.60 -5.79 22.61
C ALA A 374 -11.54 -6.38 24.02
N LYS A 375 -12.59 -6.15 24.81
CA LYS A 375 -12.72 -6.73 26.16
C LYS A 375 -12.84 -8.25 26.06
N LYS A 376 -12.18 -8.99 26.97
CA LYS A 376 -12.15 -10.46 26.96
C LYS A 376 -13.55 -11.08 26.99
N GLU A 377 -14.47 -10.50 27.75
CA GLU A 377 -15.85 -10.97 27.86
C GLU A 377 -16.58 -10.89 26.51
N VAL A 378 -16.32 -9.84 25.73
CA VAL A 378 -16.91 -9.66 24.40
C VAL A 378 -16.38 -10.72 23.42
N ILE A 379 -15.10 -11.03 23.50
CA ILE A 379 -14.48 -12.09 22.68
C ILE A 379 -15.04 -13.46 23.06
N ILE A 380 -15.13 -13.78 24.36
CA ILE A 380 -15.68 -15.06 24.83
C ILE A 380 -17.12 -15.25 24.38
N ASN A 381 -17.97 -14.23 24.54
CA ASN A 381 -19.36 -14.28 24.07
C ASN A 381 -19.44 -14.55 22.57
N LYS A 382 -18.53 -13.94 21.79
CA LYS A 382 -18.43 -14.20 20.35
C LYS A 382 -18.01 -15.64 20.04
N LEU A 383 -17.03 -16.20 20.76
CA LEU A 383 -16.62 -17.60 20.57
C LEU A 383 -17.74 -18.58 20.87
N VAL A 384 -18.49 -18.36 21.95
CA VAL A 384 -19.65 -19.21 22.29
C VAL A 384 -20.68 -19.19 21.16
N LYS A 385 -21.00 -18.01 20.63
CA LYS A 385 -21.92 -17.86 19.50
C LYS A 385 -21.40 -18.62 18.26
N VAL A 386 -20.14 -18.42 17.89
CA VAL A 386 -19.51 -19.07 16.74
C VAL A 386 -19.48 -20.60 16.90
N GLN A 387 -19.19 -21.12 18.09
CA GLN A 387 -19.28 -22.55 18.38
C GLN A 387 -20.69 -23.10 18.17
N GLN A 388 -21.70 -22.39 18.68
CA GLN A 388 -23.08 -22.78 18.52
C GLN A 388 -23.54 -22.69 17.06
N GLU A 389 -23.03 -21.78 16.25
CA GLU A 389 -23.48 -21.63 14.86
C GLU A 389 -22.78 -22.62 13.92
N HIS A 390 -21.48 -22.84 14.10
CA HIS A 390 -20.64 -23.52 13.10
C HIS A 390 -20.04 -24.85 13.57
N TYR A 391 -19.98 -25.11 14.89
CA TYR A 391 -19.20 -26.23 15.45
C TYR A 391 -20.01 -27.10 16.44
N LYS A 392 -21.20 -27.52 16.00
CA LYS A 392 -22.16 -28.34 16.77
C LYS A 392 -21.98 -29.85 16.61
N ASP A 393 -20.92 -30.32 15.97
CA ASP A 393 -20.77 -31.75 15.68
C ASP A 393 -20.68 -32.56 16.98
N GLN A 394 -21.56 -33.56 17.10
CA GLN A 394 -21.61 -34.46 18.25
C GLN A 394 -20.52 -35.54 18.19
N GLU A 395 -19.98 -35.82 17.00
CA GLU A 395 -18.92 -36.82 16.81
C GLU A 395 -17.52 -36.26 17.12
N GLU A 396 -17.32 -34.94 16.98
CA GLU A 396 -16.06 -34.25 17.26
C GLU A 396 -16.28 -33.13 18.30
N PRO A 397 -16.22 -33.40 19.61
CA PRO A 397 -16.61 -32.43 20.63
C PRO A 397 -15.65 -31.23 20.76
N ASN A 398 -14.45 -31.31 20.18
CA ASN A 398 -13.45 -30.25 20.23
C ASN A 398 -13.52 -29.36 18.98
N VAL A 399 -13.77 -28.06 19.17
CA VAL A 399 -13.83 -27.06 18.08
C VAL A 399 -12.55 -27.05 17.24
N ILE A 400 -11.36 -27.20 17.85
CA ILE A 400 -10.08 -27.23 17.11
C ILE A 400 -10.01 -28.46 16.20
N GLU A 401 -10.53 -29.61 16.64
CA GLU A 401 -10.57 -30.83 15.82
C GLU A 401 -11.56 -30.68 14.66
N GLN A 402 -12.74 -30.09 14.92
CA GLN A 402 -13.72 -29.77 13.87
C GLN A 402 -13.17 -28.80 12.83
N ILE A 403 -12.42 -27.77 13.24
CA ILE A 403 -11.75 -26.86 12.30
C ILE A 403 -10.71 -27.62 11.48
N ASN A 404 -9.87 -28.42 12.14
CA ASN A 404 -8.85 -29.20 11.45
C ASN A 404 -9.48 -30.21 10.48
N ALA A 405 -10.66 -30.77 10.78
CA ALA A 405 -11.39 -31.64 9.87
C ALA A 405 -11.75 -30.96 8.53
N ARG A 406 -11.93 -29.64 8.50
CA ARG A 406 -12.18 -28.85 7.28
C ARG A 406 -10.98 -28.82 6.32
N THR A 407 -9.81 -29.36 6.71
CA THR A 407 -8.65 -29.50 5.82
C THR A 407 -8.76 -30.67 4.83
N ASP A 408 -9.69 -31.62 5.03
CA ASP A 408 -9.76 -32.86 4.25
C ASP A 408 -10.86 -32.84 3.18
N LYS A 409 -10.47 -32.62 1.91
CA LYS A 409 -11.37 -32.75 0.74
C LYS A 409 -12.06 -34.12 0.66
N LYS A 410 -11.47 -35.20 1.19
CA LYS A 410 -12.00 -36.57 1.08
C LYS A 410 -13.24 -36.76 1.95
N ARG A 411 -13.32 -36.10 3.12
CA ARG A 411 -14.52 -36.11 3.97
C ARG A 411 -15.74 -35.47 3.28
N HIS A 412 -15.51 -34.53 2.37
CA HIS A 412 -16.56 -33.77 1.66
C HIS A 412 -16.84 -34.26 0.22
N ARG A 413 -16.30 -35.42 -0.20
CA ARG A 413 -16.39 -35.93 -1.59
C ARG A 413 -17.81 -36.14 -2.14
N ARG A 414 -18.84 -36.22 -1.28
CA ARG A 414 -20.22 -36.46 -1.71
C ARG A 414 -21.06 -35.19 -1.87
N SER A 415 -20.65 -34.05 -1.30
CA SER A 415 -21.48 -32.84 -1.25
C SER A 415 -20.83 -31.59 -1.84
N GLU A 416 -19.52 -31.61 -2.14
CA GLU A 416 -18.73 -30.41 -2.49
C GLU A 416 -18.87 -29.23 -1.50
N SER A 417 -19.43 -29.46 -0.31
CA SER A 417 -19.80 -28.40 0.65
C SER A 417 -18.61 -27.57 1.12
N TRP A 418 -17.39 -28.11 0.98
CA TRP A 418 -16.15 -27.41 1.28
C TRP A 418 -15.93 -26.13 0.44
N LYS A 419 -16.59 -26.02 -0.72
CA LYS A 419 -16.52 -24.83 -1.60
C LYS A 419 -17.30 -23.62 -1.04
N ASP A 420 -18.27 -23.89 -0.17
CA ASP A 420 -19.10 -22.87 0.48
C ASP A 420 -18.57 -22.50 1.88
N GLU A 421 -17.49 -23.12 2.35
CA GLU A 421 -16.87 -22.80 3.64
C GLU A 421 -16.20 -21.42 3.61
N ASP A 422 -16.26 -20.74 4.76
CA ASP A 422 -15.52 -19.52 5.03
C ASP A 422 -14.23 -19.87 5.79
N TYR A 423 -13.14 -20.03 5.05
CA TYR A 423 -11.84 -20.33 5.66
C TYR A 423 -11.26 -19.15 6.44
N ILE A 424 -11.74 -17.91 6.23
CA ILE A 424 -11.35 -16.75 7.04
C ILE A 424 -11.99 -16.85 8.42
N LEU A 425 -13.27 -17.24 8.49
CA LEU A 425 -13.93 -17.54 9.76
C LEU A 425 -13.17 -18.62 10.51
N HIS A 426 -12.83 -19.72 9.85
CA HIS A 426 -12.05 -20.81 10.46
C HIS A 426 -10.67 -20.36 10.93
N PHE A 427 -9.99 -19.49 10.17
CA PHE A 427 -8.67 -18.96 10.50
C PHE A 427 -8.67 -18.20 11.83
N TYR A 428 -9.50 -17.16 11.96
CA TYR A 428 -9.57 -16.38 13.21
C TYR A 428 -10.19 -17.16 14.37
N THR A 429 -11.15 -18.04 14.09
CA THR A 429 -11.73 -18.93 15.11
C THR A 429 -10.64 -19.84 15.68
N SER A 430 -9.78 -20.41 14.83
CA SER A 430 -8.69 -21.29 15.27
C SER A 430 -7.71 -20.57 16.21
N TYR A 431 -7.39 -19.30 15.93
CA TYR A 431 -6.54 -18.47 16.79
C TYR A 431 -7.14 -18.32 18.19
N LEU A 432 -8.38 -17.83 18.25
CA LEU A 432 -9.04 -17.49 19.50
C LEU A 432 -9.37 -18.74 20.34
N PHE A 433 -9.80 -19.85 19.72
CA PHE A 433 -10.04 -21.10 20.44
C PHE A 433 -8.74 -21.77 20.91
N ALA A 434 -7.64 -21.67 20.16
CA ALA A 434 -6.34 -22.13 20.65
C ALA A 434 -5.84 -21.32 21.86
N GLY A 435 -6.27 -20.05 21.98
CA GLY A 435 -6.03 -19.20 23.15
C GLY A 435 -7.07 -19.36 24.27
N ALA A 436 -8.13 -20.15 24.07
CA ALA A 436 -9.20 -20.34 25.05
C ALA A 436 -9.04 -21.68 25.78
N LYS A 437 -9.26 -21.67 27.10
CA LYS A 437 -9.33 -22.87 27.94
C LYS A 437 -10.73 -23.05 28.48
N VAL A 438 -11.21 -24.29 28.56
CA VAL A 438 -12.44 -24.59 29.28
C VAL A 438 -12.12 -24.56 30.77
N LYS A 439 -12.66 -23.58 31.48
CA LYS A 439 -12.50 -23.38 32.93
C LYS A 439 -13.45 -24.27 33.71
N GLU A 440 -14.69 -24.39 33.25
CA GLU A 440 -15.73 -25.16 33.93
C GLU A 440 -16.60 -25.90 32.92
N ARG A 441 -17.00 -27.12 33.29
CA ARG A 441 -17.97 -27.94 32.57
C ARG A 441 -19.09 -28.27 33.53
N VAL A 442 -20.23 -27.60 33.38
CA VAL A 442 -21.44 -27.88 34.15
C VAL A 442 -22.28 -28.86 33.35
N VAL A 443 -22.70 -29.95 33.97
CA VAL A 443 -23.56 -30.96 33.34
C VAL A 443 -24.85 -31.01 34.13
N ASP A 444 -25.94 -30.58 33.50
CA ASP A 444 -27.27 -30.66 34.10
C ASP A 444 -28.06 -31.81 33.47
N GLU A 445 -28.67 -32.64 34.30
CA GLU A 445 -29.62 -33.66 33.85
C GLU A 445 -30.99 -33.00 33.63
N LEU A 446 -31.50 -33.08 32.41
CA LEU A 446 -32.83 -32.58 32.05
C LEU A 446 -33.82 -33.75 32.03
N PRO A 447 -34.72 -33.86 33.04
CA PRO A 447 -35.74 -34.90 33.05
C PRO A 447 -36.83 -34.58 32.02
N LEU A 448 -36.80 -35.26 30.88
CA LEU A 448 -37.84 -35.20 29.84
C LEU A 448 -38.26 -36.63 29.44
N GLY A 449 -39.11 -37.25 30.25
CA GLY A 449 -39.71 -38.56 29.98
C GLY A 449 -38.75 -39.75 30.20
N LYS A 450 -38.86 -40.81 29.37
CA LYS A 450 -38.10 -42.08 29.49
C LYS A 450 -36.66 -42.01 28.95
N LYS A 451 -36.15 -40.83 28.56
CA LYS A 451 -34.78 -40.64 28.08
C LYS A 451 -34.08 -39.61 28.94
N ASN A 452 -32.87 -39.93 29.40
CA ASN A 452 -32.00 -38.97 30.08
C ASN A 452 -31.38 -38.07 29.02
N TYR A 453 -31.60 -36.75 29.15
CA TYR A 453 -30.89 -35.74 28.37
C TYR A 453 -29.92 -35.02 29.31
N TYR A 454 -28.75 -34.68 28.79
CA TYR A 454 -27.73 -33.93 29.50
C TYR A 454 -27.53 -32.59 28.77
N SER A 455 -27.63 -31.47 29.46
CA SER A 455 -27.09 -30.20 28.97
C SER A 455 -25.70 -30.00 29.53
N VAL A 456 -24.75 -29.67 28.65
CA VAL A 456 -23.38 -29.35 29.04
C VAL A 456 -23.15 -27.87 28.80
N SER A 457 -22.90 -27.11 29.86
CA SER A 457 -22.49 -25.71 29.78
C SER A 457 -20.97 -25.63 29.90
N LEU A 458 -20.33 -25.02 28.91
CA LEU A 458 -18.88 -24.79 28.89
C LEU A 458 -18.59 -23.33 29.23
N VAL A 459 -17.75 -23.11 30.24
CA VAL A 459 -17.25 -21.78 30.59
C VAL A 459 -15.84 -21.65 30.07
N TYR A 460 -15.62 -20.68 29.18
CA TYR A 460 -14.30 -20.41 28.61
C TYR A 460 -13.56 -19.33 29.40
N GLU A 461 -12.24 -19.49 29.50
CA GLU A 461 -11.28 -18.49 29.93
C GLU A 461 -10.31 -18.21 28.78
N LEU A 462 -10.23 -16.95 28.36
CA LEU A 462 -9.37 -16.53 27.27
C LEU A 462 -8.00 -16.08 27.81
N GLN A 463 -6.94 -16.71 27.30
CA GLN A 463 -5.57 -16.30 27.61
C GLN A 463 -5.30 -14.89 27.10
N ASP A 464 -4.46 -14.16 27.82
CA ASP A 464 -3.96 -12.89 27.34
C ASP A 464 -2.93 -13.14 26.25
N ALA A 465 -3.32 -12.87 25.01
CA ALA A 465 -2.49 -13.07 23.84
C ALA A 465 -2.49 -11.77 23.00
N PRO A 466 -1.36 -11.41 22.38
CA PRO A 466 -1.33 -10.31 21.44
C PRO A 466 -2.32 -10.59 20.31
N PHE A 467 -2.84 -9.57 19.63
CA PHE A 467 -3.75 -9.72 18.49
C PHE A 467 -5.16 -10.29 18.78
N ASN A 468 -5.52 -10.63 20.02
CA ASN A 468 -6.89 -11.06 20.36
C ASN A 468 -7.97 -10.08 19.86
N GLY A 469 -7.74 -8.77 20.02
CA GLY A 469 -8.64 -7.75 19.50
C GLY A 469 -8.73 -7.77 17.98
N MET A 470 -7.60 -7.87 17.27
CA MET A 470 -7.57 -7.96 15.80
C MET A 470 -8.39 -9.15 15.29
N ALA A 471 -8.15 -10.34 15.85
CA ALA A 471 -8.88 -11.56 15.49
C ALA A 471 -10.38 -11.43 15.76
N TYR A 472 -10.77 -10.83 16.89
CA TYR A 472 -12.18 -10.60 17.22
C TYR A 472 -12.88 -9.69 16.19
N TYR A 473 -12.27 -8.58 15.80
CA TYR A 473 -12.87 -7.66 14.84
C TYR A 473 -13.04 -8.29 13.47
N GLN A 474 -12.06 -9.08 13.01
CA GLN A 474 -12.16 -9.77 11.72
C GLN A 474 -13.19 -10.91 11.76
N LEU A 475 -13.20 -11.72 12.82
CA LEU A 475 -14.24 -12.74 13.02
C LEU A 475 -15.65 -12.14 13.06
N SER A 476 -15.79 -10.91 13.55
CA SER A 476 -17.07 -10.19 13.58
C SER A 476 -17.54 -9.71 12.20
N LYS A 477 -16.64 -9.61 11.21
CA LYS A 477 -16.98 -9.26 9.82
C LYS A 477 -17.42 -10.46 8.99
N CYS A 478 -16.88 -11.65 9.24
CA CYS A 478 -17.23 -12.88 8.52
C CYS A 478 -18.75 -13.16 8.55
N GLU A 479 -19.41 -12.90 9.68
CA GLU A 479 -20.86 -13.13 9.83
C GLU A 479 -21.76 -12.07 9.14
N ARG A 480 -21.20 -10.98 8.60
CA ARG A 480 -21.99 -9.93 7.92
C ARG A 480 -22.07 -10.14 6.40
N LYS A 481 -21.39 -11.15 5.87
CA LYS A 481 -21.44 -11.57 4.46
C LYS A 481 -22.40 -12.74 4.31
#